data_AF-A0A1I8BC41-F1
#
_entry.id   AF-A0A1I8BC41-F1
#
_cell.length_a   1.000
_cell.length_b   1.000
_cell.length_c   1.000
_cell.angle_alpha   90.00
_cell.angle_beta   90.00
_cell.angle_gamma   90.00
#
_symmetry.space_group_name_H-M   'P 1'
#
loop_
_entity.id
_entity.type
_entity.pdbx_description
1 polymer ?
#
loop_
_entity_poly.entity_id
_entity_poly.type
_entity_poly.pdbx_seq_one_letter_code
_entity_poly.pdbx_strand_id
1 'polypeptide(L)'
;MDEIFHVAQTKLYCKGIYNEWNPKITTPPGLYFLAVLFGFCGNERYLNSLILPFCFAGLCRLRRFILISIQGKLKKEIDQFKDVRLSAFSICLLPVLLNNSYTDLLSLTAFIWGISLNSSILSFLLFALAVLTRQILKYIYQFLLVFAFICFLIWNNGSIVLGDKTAHKPAKYLAIPFYTFSAVLMFKMTSEIPNKLKAFYFVFTSLCLIPAFLLEFRYFIIPFALWRLSLDKQSTKAQFIEIVINFIVILN
;
A
#
# COMPACT_ATOMS: atom_id res chain seq x y z
N MET A 1 -7.94 1.68 -14.45
CA MET A 1 -7.68 3.06 -13.99
C MET A 1 -8.98 3.61 -13.41
N ASP A 2 -9.17 3.44 -12.11
CA ASP A 2 -10.33 3.91 -11.33
C ASP A 2 -10.31 5.44 -11.10
N GLU A 3 -9.13 6.06 -11.22
CA GLU A 3 -8.89 7.49 -11.00
C GLU A 3 -9.75 8.41 -11.88
N ILE A 4 -10.01 8.06 -13.14
CA ILE A 4 -10.85 8.86 -14.04
C ILE A 4 -12.27 9.02 -13.46
N PHE A 5 -12.79 7.97 -12.82
CA PHE A 5 -14.10 8.02 -12.17
C PHE A 5 -14.06 8.90 -10.92
N HIS A 6 -12.99 8.83 -10.13
CA HIS A 6 -12.81 9.69 -8.94
C HIS A 6 -12.70 11.17 -9.32
N VAL A 7 -11.92 11.52 -10.35
CA VAL A 7 -11.79 12.91 -10.82
C VAL A 7 -13.13 13.45 -11.34
N ALA A 8 -13.87 12.65 -12.10
CA ALA A 8 -15.19 13.04 -12.58
C ALA A 8 -16.17 13.27 -11.41
N GLN A 9 -16.16 12.39 -10.40
CA GLN A 9 -17.02 12.50 -9.22
C GLN A 9 -16.67 13.70 -8.34
N THR A 10 -15.38 13.99 -8.12
CA THR A 10 -14.94 15.17 -7.38
C THR A 10 -15.43 16.44 -8.07
N LYS A 11 -15.36 16.52 -9.41
CA LYS A 11 -15.86 17.67 -10.18
C LYS A 11 -17.37 17.89 -10.01
N LEU A 12 -18.18 16.84 -9.87
CA LEU A 12 -19.61 16.96 -9.59
C LEU A 12 -19.86 17.56 -8.21
N TYR A 13 -19.15 17.06 -7.19
CA TYR A 13 -19.26 17.57 -5.82
C TYR A 13 -18.78 19.04 -5.73
N CYS A 14 -17.72 19.39 -6.46
CA CYS A 14 -17.24 20.76 -6.59
C CYS A 14 -18.22 21.71 -7.28
N LYS A 15 -19.14 21.20 -8.10
CA LYS A 15 -20.25 21.96 -8.68
C LYS A 15 -21.46 22.05 -7.76
N GLY A 16 -21.39 21.50 -6.54
CA GLY A 16 -22.51 21.41 -5.60
C GLY A 16 -23.50 20.29 -5.91
N ILE A 17 -23.17 19.38 -6.83
CA ILE A 17 -24.03 18.26 -7.22
C ILE A 17 -23.66 17.05 -6.35
N TYR A 18 -24.34 16.88 -5.22
CA TYR A 18 -24.09 15.78 -4.26
C TYR A 18 -25.01 14.57 -4.44
N ASN A 19 -26.08 14.72 -5.22
CA ASN A 19 -27.11 13.68 -5.37
C ASN A 19 -26.79 12.66 -6.48
N GLU A 20 -25.74 12.89 -7.27
CA GLU A 20 -25.29 11.97 -8.31
C GLU A 20 -24.09 11.16 -7.83
N TRP A 21 -24.17 9.83 -7.94
CA TRP A 21 -23.08 8.92 -7.59
C TRP A 21 -22.74 7.99 -8.76
N ASN A 22 -21.47 7.97 -9.14
CA ASN A 22 -20.99 7.00 -10.12
C ASN A 22 -20.93 5.59 -9.51
N PRO A 23 -21.71 4.61 -9.99
CA PRO A 23 -21.78 3.27 -9.41
C PRO A 23 -20.47 2.48 -9.51
N LYS A 24 -19.51 2.92 -10.34
CA LYS A 24 -18.17 2.32 -10.44
C LYS A 24 -17.25 2.70 -9.29
N ILE A 25 -17.65 3.67 -8.46
CA ILE A 25 -16.85 4.17 -7.35
C ILE A 25 -17.22 3.41 -6.09
N THR A 26 -16.23 2.73 -5.53
CA THR A 26 -16.35 1.93 -4.30
C THR A 26 -15.62 2.58 -3.13
N THR A 27 -15.35 3.89 -3.16
CA THR A 27 -14.78 4.60 -2.01
C THR A 27 -15.85 5.45 -1.34
N PRO A 28 -15.86 5.59 -0.02
CA PRO A 28 -16.78 6.51 0.64
C PRO A 28 -16.58 7.96 0.14
N PRO A 29 -17.64 8.78 0.11
CA PRO A 29 -17.60 10.13 -0.44
C PRO A 29 -16.75 11.11 0.38
N GLY A 30 -16.26 10.71 1.57
CA GLY A 30 -15.59 11.59 2.53
C GLY A 30 -14.43 12.40 1.92
N LEU A 31 -13.68 11.81 1.00
CA LEU A 31 -12.58 12.49 0.31
C LEU A 31 -13.06 13.57 -0.69
N TYR A 32 -14.25 13.43 -1.27
CA TYR A 32 -14.82 14.47 -2.13
C TYR A 32 -15.30 15.66 -1.31
N PHE A 33 -15.90 15.40 -0.15
CA PHE A 33 -16.26 16.46 0.79
C PHE A 33 -15.03 17.20 1.32
N LEU A 34 -13.92 16.50 1.61
CA LEU A 34 -12.67 17.16 1.98
C LEU A 34 -12.13 18.02 0.83
N ALA A 35 -12.22 17.57 -0.42
CA ALA A 35 -11.82 18.36 -1.57
C ALA A 35 -12.64 19.65 -1.71
N VAL A 36 -13.96 19.59 -1.45
CA VAL A 36 -14.84 20.78 -1.42
C VAL A 36 -14.53 21.67 -0.21
N LEU A 37 -14.41 21.10 0.99
CA LEU A 37 -14.17 21.82 2.25
C LEU A 37 -12.86 22.61 2.24
N PHE A 38 -11.80 22.03 1.67
CA PHE A 38 -10.50 22.67 1.57
C PHE A 38 -10.25 23.37 0.23
N GLY A 39 -11.24 23.43 -0.66
CA GLY A 39 -11.16 24.18 -1.92
C GLY A 39 -10.21 23.60 -2.97
N PHE A 40 -9.94 22.29 -2.94
CA PHE A 40 -9.02 21.61 -3.86
C PHE A 40 -9.64 21.18 -5.20
N CYS A 41 -10.79 21.74 -5.54
CA CYS A 41 -11.55 21.42 -6.75
C CYS A 41 -10.73 21.64 -8.03
N GLY A 42 -10.46 20.56 -8.78
CA GLY A 42 -9.69 20.60 -10.04
C GLY A 42 -8.17 20.64 -9.87
N ASN A 43 -7.68 20.73 -8.63
CA ASN A 43 -6.26 20.73 -8.26
C ASN A 43 -5.91 19.52 -7.37
N GLU A 44 -6.63 18.41 -7.50
CA GLU A 44 -6.48 17.24 -6.63
C GLU A 44 -5.07 16.63 -6.71
N ARG A 45 -4.36 16.81 -7.84
CA ARG A 45 -2.97 16.37 -8.01
C ARG A 45 -1.96 17.22 -7.21
N TYR A 46 -2.26 18.48 -6.94
CA TYR A 46 -1.39 19.34 -6.13
C TYR A 46 -1.46 19.00 -4.64
N LEU A 47 -2.50 18.28 -4.19
CA LEU A 47 -2.52 17.68 -2.86
C LEU A 47 -1.34 16.73 -2.64
N ASN A 48 -0.92 15.99 -3.68
CA ASN A 48 0.25 15.11 -3.56
C ASN A 48 1.50 15.92 -3.25
N SER A 49 1.69 17.07 -3.89
CA SER A 49 2.81 17.99 -3.62
C SER A 49 2.80 18.51 -2.18
N LEU A 50 1.60 18.71 -1.60
CA LEU A 50 1.46 19.16 -0.21
C LEU A 50 1.69 18.02 0.79
N ILE A 51 1.25 16.80 0.48
CA ILE A 51 1.36 15.62 1.36
C ILE A 51 2.76 15.01 1.32
N LEU A 52 3.46 15.07 0.18
CA LEU A 52 4.75 14.41 -0.03
C LEU A 52 5.83 14.81 1.00
N PRO A 53 5.99 16.10 1.40
CA PRO A 53 6.91 16.48 2.48
C PRO A 53 6.57 15.82 3.82
N PHE A 54 5.28 15.70 4.16
CA PHE A 54 4.85 15.02 5.39
C PHE A 54 5.10 13.51 5.32
N CYS A 55 4.91 12.91 4.15
CA CYS A 55 5.25 11.51 3.90
C CYS A 55 6.76 11.28 4.10
N PHE A 56 7.59 12.12 3.49
CA PHE A 56 9.06 12.05 3.61
C PHE A 56 9.52 12.19 5.06
N ALA A 57 8.98 13.17 5.81
CA ALA A 57 9.27 13.36 7.22
C ALA A 57 8.86 12.14 8.06
N GLY A 58 7.66 11.60 7.80
CA GLY A 58 7.16 10.38 8.44
C GLY A 58 8.07 9.18 8.18
N LEU A 59 8.46 8.93 6.92
CA LEU A 59 9.36 7.84 6.53
C LEU A 59 10.72 7.96 7.23
N CYS A 60 11.31 9.16 7.27
CA CYS A 60 12.56 9.41 7.97
C CYS A 60 12.43 9.10 9.47
N ARG A 61 11.33 9.53 10.09
CA ARG A 61 11.06 9.30 11.52
C ARG A 61 10.86 7.82 11.82
N LEU A 62 10.06 7.11 11.00
CA LEU A 62 9.80 5.68 11.15
C LEU A 62 11.08 4.85 10.96
N ARG A 63 11.92 5.19 9.97
CA ARG A 63 13.21 4.50 9.79
C ARG A 63 14.12 4.66 10.99
N ARG A 64 14.21 5.86 11.55
CA ARG A 64 15.00 6.10 12.78
C ARG A 64 14.45 5.27 13.94
N PHE A 65 13.14 5.24 14.12
CA PHE A 65 12.49 4.43 15.13
C PHE A 65 12.85 2.94 14.97
N ILE A 66 12.70 2.38 13.77
CA ILE A 66 13.02 0.98 13.47
C ILE A 66 14.51 0.68 13.69
N LEU A 67 15.42 1.52 13.20
CA LEU A 67 16.86 1.31 13.38
C LEU A 67 17.25 1.36 14.86
N ILE A 68 16.68 2.28 15.65
CA ILE A 68 16.91 2.33 17.09
C ILE A 68 16.38 1.07 17.78
N SER A 69 15.21 0.56 17.36
CA SER A 69 14.62 -0.66 17.90
C SER A 69 15.37 -1.94 17.53
N ILE A 70 15.95 -2.03 16.33
CA ILE A 70 16.68 -3.21 15.84
C ILE A 70 18.13 -3.21 16.36
N GLN A 71 18.83 -2.07 16.28
CA GLN A 71 20.29 -2.04 16.44
C GLN A 71 20.76 -1.74 17.88
N GLY A 72 19.86 -1.42 18.81
CA GLY A 72 20.21 -1.23 20.23
C GLY A 72 21.38 -0.25 20.45
N LYS A 73 21.09 1.06 20.50
CA LYS A 73 22.02 2.17 20.85
C LYS A 73 23.53 1.81 20.82
N LEU A 74 24.20 1.92 19.67
CA LEU A 74 25.45 2.69 19.52
C LEU A 74 26.00 2.67 18.09
N LYS A 75 26.37 3.87 17.63
CA LYS A 75 27.60 4.15 16.83
C LYS A 75 27.54 3.95 15.31
N LYS A 76 26.87 4.90 14.64
CA LYS A 76 27.40 5.68 13.50
C LYS A 76 26.35 6.70 13.04
N GLU A 77 26.25 7.83 13.74
CA GLU A 77 25.20 8.82 13.46
C GLU A 77 25.28 9.41 12.04
N ILE A 78 26.47 9.76 11.54
CA ILE A 78 26.62 10.49 10.27
C ILE A 78 26.28 9.62 9.04
N ASP A 79 26.74 8.37 9.00
CA ASP A 79 26.41 7.44 7.90
C ASP A 79 24.92 7.04 7.95
N GLN A 80 24.36 6.79 9.15
CA GLN A 80 22.93 6.49 9.31
C GLN A 80 22.04 7.65 8.83
N PHE A 81 22.39 8.91 9.09
CA PHE A 81 21.56 10.05 8.64
C PHE A 81 21.47 10.17 7.12
N LYS A 82 22.54 9.84 6.38
CA LYS A 82 22.53 9.83 4.91
C LYS A 82 21.67 8.68 4.39
N ASP A 83 21.85 7.48 4.93
CA ASP A 83 21.09 6.28 4.53
C ASP A 83 19.59 6.40 4.85
N VAL A 84 19.24 7.10 5.93
CA VAL A 84 17.83 7.36 6.31
C VAL A 84 17.14 8.27 5.29
N ARG A 85 17.79 9.37 4.89
CA ARG A 85 17.19 10.31 3.92
C ARG A 85 17.08 9.69 2.53
N LEU A 86 18.12 8.99 2.07
CA LEU A 86 18.13 8.36 0.75
C LEU A 86 17.07 7.27 0.62
N SER A 87 16.91 6.43 1.63
CA SER A 87 15.85 5.40 1.63
C SER A 87 14.45 6.00 1.66
N ALA A 88 14.19 7.01 2.50
CA ALA A 88 12.91 7.71 2.48
C ALA A 88 12.63 8.38 1.12
N PHE A 89 13.64 9.01 0.52
CA PHE A 89 13.53 9.65 -0.78
C PHE A 89 13.25 8.64 -1.90
N SER A 90 13.91 7.47 -1.89
CA SER A 90 13.66 6.40 -2.87
C SER A 90 12.22 5.90 -2.85
N ILE A 91 11.60 5.80 -1.66
CA ILE A 91 10.20 5.39 -1.52
C ILE A 91 9.26 6.50 -2.01
N CYS A 92 9.51 7.77 -1.66
CA CYS A 92 8.70 8.90 -2.13
C CYS A 92 8.70 9.05 -3.66
N LEU A 93 9.78 8.63 -4.32
CA LEU A 93 9.91 8.65 -5.78
C LEU A 93 9.35 7.41 -6.48
N LEU A 94 8.68 6.49 -5.78
CA LEU A 94 8.04 5.37 -6.48
C LEU A 94 7.01 5.92 -7.48
N PRO A 95 7.06 5.53 -8.78
CA PRO A 95 6.10 5.99 -9.77
C PRO A 95 4.66 5.70 -9.37
N VAL A 96 4.44 4.55 -8.72
CA VAL A 96 3.15 4.11 -8.18
C VAL A 96 2.64 5.04 -7.06
N LEU A 97 3.49 5.77 -6.35
CA LEU A 97 3.04 6.73 -5.33
C LEU A 97 2.72 8.11 -5.92
N LEU A 98 3.44 8.52 -6.96
CA LEU A 98 3.29 9.85 -7.56
C LEU A 98 2.21 9.88 -8.65
N ASN A 99 2.06 8.80 -9.41
CA ASN A 99 1.12 8.70 -10.54
C ASN A 99 -0.28 8.18 -10.14
N ASN A 100 -0.45 7.67 -8.92
CA ASN A 100 -1.76 7.20 -8.43
C ASN A 100 -2.51 8.28 -7.64
N SER A 101 -3.79 8.00 -7.42
CA SER A 101 -4.71 8.82 -6.62
C SER A 101 -4.09 9.29 -5.29
N TYR A 102 -4.31 10.56 -4.96
CA TYR A 102 -3.89 11.22 -3.72
C TYR A 102 -4.32 10.52 -2.43
N THR A 103 -5.32 9.63 -2.53
CA THR A 103 -5.78 8.74 -1.47
C THR A 103 -4.68 7.77 -0.99
N ASP A 104 -3.86 7.24 -1.91
CA ASP A 104 -2.85 6.24 -1.58
C ASP A 104 -1.70 6.88 -0.81
N LEU A 105 -1.23 8.06 -1.25
CA LEU A 105 -0.20 8.84 -0.56
C LEU A 105 -0.67 9.31 0.83
N LEU A 106 -1.93 9.78 0.94
CA LEU A 106 -2.52 10.16 2.22
C LEU A 106 -2.62 8.96 3.18
N SER A 107 -3.09 7.81 2.69
CA SER A 107 -3.21 6.58 3.50
C SER A 107 -1.85 6.10 4.02
N LEU A 108 -0.82 6.11 3.16
CA LEU A 108 0.55 5.74 3.53
C LEU A 108 1.10 6.71 4.59
N THR A 109 0.91 8.01 4.38
CA THR A 109 1.38 9.05 5.31
C THR A 109 0.72 8.90 6.68
N ALA A 110 -0.61 8.76 6.73
CA ALA A 110 -1.34 8.57 7.98
C ALA A 110 -0.90 7.29 8.71
N PHE A 111 -0.72 6.18 7.99
CA PHE A 111 -0.24 4.92 8.56
C PHE A 111 1.17 5.02 9.17
N ILE A 112 2.12 5.63 8.45
CA ILE A 112 3.50 5.80 8.92
C ILE A 112 3.55 6.67 10.17
N TRP A 113 2.81 7.78 10.18
CA TRP A 113 2.72 8.65 11.34
C TRP A 113 2.05 7.93 12.52
N GLY A 114 0.98 7.17 12.27
CA GLY A 114 0.32 6.37 13.30
C GLY A 114 1.23 5.36 13.99
N ILE A 115 2.19 4.75 13.28
CA ILE A 115 3.18 3.85 13.90
C ILE A 115 4.25 4.64 14.68
N SER A 116 4.63 5.82 14.18
CA SER A 116 5.80 6.55 14.67
C SER A 116 5.52 7.49 15.86
N LEU A 117 4.25 7.67 16.22
CA LEU A 117 3.83 8.54 17.30
C LEU A 117 3.72 7.78 18.63
N ASN A 118 4.06 8.47 19.72
CA ASN A 118 3.98 7.89 21.07
C ASN A 118 2.56 7.99 21.67
N SER A 119 1.72 8.88 21.14
CA SER A 119 0.36 9.10 21.64
C SER A 119 -0.61 8.08 21.04
N SER A 120 -1.26 7.29 21.90
CA SER A 120 -2.22 6.25 21.47
C SER A 120 -3.44 6.84 20.76
N ILE A 121 -3.93 8.00 21.22
CA ILE A 121 -5.13 8.65 20.65
C ILE A 121 -4.82 9.16 19.24
N LEU A 122 -3.71 9.87 19.05
CA LEU A 122 -3.33 10.39 17.74
C LEU A 122 -3.02 9.26 16.76
N SER A 123 -2.39 8.19 17.25
CA SER A 123 -2.14 6.98 16.45
C SER A 123 -3.44 6.33 16.00
N PHE A 124 -4.42 6.19 16.90
CA PHE A 124 -5.75 5.67 16.57
C PHE A 124 -6.45 6.52 15.50
N LEU A 125 -6.48 7.85 15.67
CA LEU A 125 -7.09 8.76 14.69
C LEU A 125 -6.43 8.67 13.32
N LEU A 126 -5.11 8.56 13.28
CA LEU A 126 -4.35 8.42 12.03
C LEU A 126 -4.54 7.04 11.38
N PHE A 127 -4.63 5.97 12.16
CA PHE A 127 -4.99 4.66 11.62
C PHE A 127 -6.42 4.65 11.08
N ALA A 128 -7.37 5.27 11.79
CA ALA A 128 -8.74 5.45 11.29
C ALA A 128 -8.75 6.25 9.99
N LEU A 129 -7.97 7.32 9.87
CA LEU A 129 -7.82 8.09 8.64
C LEU A 129 -7.19 7.25 7.51
N ALA A 130 -6.15 6.47 7.79
CA ALA A 130 -5.51 5.57 6.81
C ALA A 130 -6.49 4.50 6.30
N VAL A 131 -7.35 4.00 7.18
CA VAL A 131 -8.43 3.05 6.91
C VAL A 131 -9.50 3.73 6.04
N LEU A 132 -10.04 4.87 6.44
CA LEU A 132 -11.12 5.58 5.71
C LEU A 132 -10.70 6.08 4.32
N THR A 133 -9.43 6.46 4.15
CA THR A 133 -8.88 6.92 2.87
C THR A 133 -8.58 5.78 1.91
N ARG A 134 -8.38 4.56 2.45
CA ARG A 134 -8.17 3.35 1.66
C ARG A 134 -9.53 2.74 1.29
N GLN A 135 -9.61 2.15 0.09
CA GLN A 135 -10.85 1.64 -0.50
C GLN A 135 -11.43 0.42 0.25
N ILE A 136 -11.93 0.59 1.48
CA ILE A 136 -12.40 -0.51 2.34
C ILE A 136 -13.59 -1.25 1.74
N LEU A 137 -14.48 -0.57 1.02
CA LEU A 137 -15.63 -1.22 0.42
C LEU A 137 -15.20 -2.25 -0.65
N LYS A 138 -14.05 -2.05 -1.33
CA LYS A 138 -13.49 -3.06 -2.26
C LYS A 138 -13.21 -4.38 -1.53
N TYR A 139 -12.66 -4.31 -0.32
CA TYR A 139 -12.43 -5.50 0.51
C TYR A 139 -13.74 -6.13 0.99
N ILE A 140 -14.76 -5.35 1.36
CA ILE A 140 -16.06 -5.89 1.80
C ILE A 140 -16.75 -6.70 0.69
N TYR A 141 -16.81 -6.18 -0.54
CA TYR A 141 -17.36 -6.94 -1.68
C TYR A 141 -16.55 -8.20 -1.99
N GLN A 142 -15.23 -8.15 -1.81
CA GLN A 142 -14.36 -9.32 -1.97
C GLN A 142 -14.59 -10.38 -0.89
N PHE A 143 -14.73 -9.98 0.37
CA PHE A 143 -15.08 -10.91 1.46
C PHE A 143 -16.47 -11.52 1.24
N LEU A 144 -17.44 -10.74 0.76
CA LEU A 144 -18.76 -11.24 0.39
C LEU A 144 -18.67 -12.27 -0.76
N LEU A 145 -17.82 -12.02 -1.76
CA LEU A 145 -17.63 -12.92 -2.89
C LEU A 145 -16.91 -14.22 -2.49
N VAL A 146 -15.90 -14.14 -1.61
CA VAL A 146 -15.25 -15.31 -1.01
C VAL A 146 -16.24 -16.10 -0.16
N PHE A 147 -17.05 -15.43 0.65
CA PHE A 147 -18.11 -16.07 1.43
C PHE A 147 -19.13 -16.75 0.51
N ALA A 148 -19.59 -16.08 -0.55
CA ALA A 148 -20.48 -16.64 -1.55
C ALA A 148 -19.84 -17.86 -2.26
N PHE A 149 -18.55 -17.81 -2.55
CA PHE A 149 -17.81 -18.94 -3.12
C PHE A 149 -17.69 -20.11 -2.14
N ILE A 150 -17.46 -19.86 -0.86
CA ILE A 150 -17.47 -20.90 0.19
C ILE A 150 -18.86 -21.50 0.33
N CYS A 151 -19.92 -20.68 0.37
CA CYS A 151 -21.30 -21.15 0.36
C CYS A 151 -21.60 -22.00 -0.88
N PHE A 152 -21.12 -21.58 -2.05
CA PHE A 152 -21.21 -22.35 -3.29
C PHE A 152 -20.48 -23.70 -3.19
N LEU A 153 -19.27 -23.74 -2.61
CA LEU A 153 -18.56 -25.00 -2.40
C LEU A 153 -19.32 -25.93 -1.45
N ILE A 154 -19.88 -25.41 -0.37
CA ILE A 154 -20.70 -26.20 0.56
C ILE A 154 -21.94 -26.74 -0.17
N TRP A 155 -22.63 -25.89 -0.94
CA TRP A 155 -23.79 -26.28 -1.74
C TRP A 155 -23.45 -27.29 -2.85
N ASN A 156 -22.24 -27.23 -3.40
CA ASN A 156 -21.75 -28.10 -4.47
C ASN A 156 -20.89 -29.28 -3.95
N ASN A 157 -21.04 -29.70 -2.69
CA ASN A 157 -20.31 -30.82 -2.08
C ASN A 157 -18.77 -30.74 -2.25
N GLY A 158 -18.20 -29.55 -2.13
CA GLY A 158 -16.77 -29.27 -2.29
C GLY A 158 -16.30 -29.22 -3.75
N SER A 159 -17.19 -29.34 -4.74
CA SER A 159 -16.84 -29.25 -6.15
C SER A 159 -16.74 -27.80 -6.61
N ILE A 160 -15.64 -27.45 -7.29
CA ILE A 160 -15.41 -26.11 -7.85
C ILE A 160 -16.11 -25.94 -9.21
N VAL A 161 -16.40 -27.04 -9.91
CA VAL A 161 -16.89 -27.03 -11.31
C VAL A 161 -18.37 -27.35 -11.37
N LEU A 162 -19.13 -26.55 -12.13
CA LEU A 162 -20.49 -26.83 -12.60
C LEU A 162 -20.37 -27.45 -14.01
N GLY A 163 -20.12 -28.76 -14.10
CA GLY A 163 -19.98 -29.46 -15.38
C GLY A 163 -18.93 -30.57 -15.41
N ASP A 164 -18.64 -31.07 -16.61
CA ASP A 164 -17.78 -32.23 -16.84
C ASP A 164 -16.33 -31.98 -16.41
N LYS A 165 -15.89 -32.70 -15.36
CA LYS A 165 -14.59 -32.53 -14.70
C LYS A 165 -13.40 -32.90 -15.60
N THR A 166 -13.67 -33.53 -16.74
CA THR A 166 -12.70 -34.11 -17.66
C THR A 166 -12.10 -33.10 -18.65
N ALA A 167 -12.74 -31.92 -18.83
CA ALA A 167 -12.31 -30.92 -19.82
C ALA A 167 -11.17 -29.99 -19.34
N HIS A 168 -10.98 -29.84 -18.03
CA HIS A 168 -9.89 -29.05 -17.47
C HIS A 168 -8.65 -29.93 -17.23
N LYS A 169 -7.74 -30.00 -18.20
CA LYS A 169 -6.38 -30.51 -17.97
C LYS A 169 -5.65 -29.50 -17.07
N PRO A 170 -5.33 -29.85 -15.82
CA PRO A 170 -4.75 -28.89 -14.89
C PRO A 170 -3.25 -28.76 -15.20
N ALA A 171 -2.79 -27.56 -15.55
CA ALA A 171 -1.37 -27.24 -15.69
C ALA A 171 -0.73 -27.14 -14.29
N LYS A 172 -0.65 -28.27 -13.58
CA LYS A 172 -0.46 -28.34 -12.13
C LYS A 172 0.91 -27.88 -11.62
N TYR A 173 1.94 -27.85 -12.46
CA TYR A 173 3.32 -27.86 -11.96
C TYR A 173 4.26 -26.83 -12.58
N LEU A 174 3.87 -26.10 -13.63
CA LEU A 174 4.76 -25.14 -14.28
C LEU A 174 5.08 -23.94 -13.37
N ALA A 175 4.12 -23.51 -12.55
CA ALA A 175 4.28 -22.34 -11.68
C ALA A 175 4.96 -22.66 -10.33
N ILE A 176 5.00 -23.93 -9.92
CA ILE A 176 5.58 -24.33 -8.62
C ILE A 176 7.06 -23.93 -8.49
N PRO A 177 7.94 -24.14 -9.50
CA PRO A 177 9.32 -23.66 -9.44
C PRO A 177 9.41 -22.15 -9.21
N PHE A 178 8.57 -21.36 -9.89
CA PHE A 178 8.54 -19.91 -9.70
C PHE A 178 8.05 -19.49 -8.32
N TYR A 179 7.03 -20.16 -7.77
CA TYR A 179 6.55 -19.89 -6.42
C TYR A 179 7.58 -20.29 -5.36
N THR A 180 8.19 -21.46 -5.48
CA THR A 180 9.24 -21.92 -4.54
C THR A 180 10.47 -21.01 -4.59
N PHE A 181 10.91 -20.60 -5.78
CA PHE A 181 12.00 -19.64 -5.94
C PHE A 181 11.66 -18.28 -5.32
N SER A 182 10.46 -17.75 -5.58
CA SER A 182 9.99 -16.49 -5.00
C SER A 182 9.89 -16.57 -3.47
N ALA A 183 9.41 -17.70 -2.94
CA ALA A 183 9.31 -17.93 -1.49
C ALA A 183 10.70 -18.01 -0.84
N VAL A 184 11.66 -18.69 -1.46
CA VAL A 184 13.05 -18.75 -0.98
C VAL A 184 13.71 -17.37 -0.99
N LEU A 185 13.51 -16.59 -2.06
CA LEU A 185 13.98 -15.22 -2.14
C LEU A 185 13.36 -14.34 -1.03
N MET A 186 12.05 -14.41 -0.85
CA MET A 186 11.34 -13.68 0.21
C MET A 186 11.82 -14.08 1.61
N PHE A 187 12.06 -15.37 1.85
CA PHE A 187 12.57 -15.85 3.15
C PHE A 187 13.99 -15.34 3.41
N LYS A 188 14.85 -15.35 2.38
CA LYS A 188 16.22 -14.82 2.46
C LYS A 188 16.23 -13.30 2.65
N MET A 189 15.32 -12.57 2.02
CA MET A 189 15.20 -11.10 2.14
C MET A 189 14.59 -10.65 3.47
N THR A 190 13.95 -11.55 4.21
CA THR A 190 13.34 -11.28 5.51
C THR A 190 14.11 -11.90 6.67
N SER A 191 15.24 -12.59 6.43
CA SER A 191 16.03 -13.24 7.48
C SER A 191 16.60 -12.25 8.50
N GLU A 192 16.86 -11.01 8.07
CA GLU A 192 17.38 -9.93 8.92
C GLU A 192 16.28 -9.25 9.76
N ILE A 193 15.00 -9.52 9.51
CA ILE A 193 13.88 -8.86 10.20
C ILE A 193 13.48 -9.66 11.45
N PRO A 194 13.19 -8.99 12.59
CA PRO A 194 12.71 -9.64 13.81
C PRO A 194 11.48 -10.53 13.57
N ASN A 195 11.45 -11.73 14.18
CA ASN A 195 10.39 -12.73 13.95
C ASN A 195 8.97 -12.19 14.18
N LYS A 196 8.77 -11.30 15.17
CA LYS A 196 7.47 -10.66 15.42
C LYS A 196 7.04 -9.75 14.26
N LEU A 197 7.93 -8.90 13.74
CA LEU A 197 7.64 -8.06 12.58
C LEU A 197 7.40 -8.89 11.31
N LYS A 198 8.17 -9.97 11.14
CA LYS A 198 7.99 -10.93 10.04
C LYS A 198 6.60 -11.56 10.06
N ALA A 199 6.14 -12.01 11.24
CA ALA A 199 4.79 -12.56 11.40
C ALA A 199 3.70 -11.51 11.08
N PHE A 200 3.82 -10.29 11.61
CA PHE A 200 2.89 -9.20 11.28
C PHE A 200 2.86 -8.90 9.78
N TYR A 201 4.04 -8.81 9.14
CA TYR A 201 4.15 -8.58 7.72
C TYR A 201 3.39 -9.63 6.91
N PHE A 202 3.60 -10.92 7.18
CA PHE A 202 2.92 -11.99 6.44
C PHE A 202 1.41 -12.01 6.69
N VAL A 203 0.95 -11.82 7.92
CA VAL A 203 -0.48 -11.80 8.27
C VAL A 203 -1.20 -10.65 7.57
N PHE A 204 -0.69 -9.41 7.70
CA PHE A 204 -1.35 -8.25 7.11
C PHE A 204 -1.27 -8.24 5.58
N THR A 205 -0.16 -8.70 5.00
CA THR A 205 -0.02 -8.80 3.55
C THR A 205 -0.99 -9.86 2.99
N SER A 206 -1.16 -10.99 3.69
CA SER A 206 -2.12 -12.03 3.32
C SER A 206 -3.57 -11.53 3.43
N LEU A 207 -3.90 -10.83 4.51
CA LEU A 207 -5.23 -10.20 4.68
C LEU A 207 -5.54 -9.18 3.59
N CYS A 208 -4.53 -8.47 3.05
CA CYS A 208 -4.71 -7.56 1.92
C CYS A 208 -4.82 -8.29 0.57
N LEU A 209 -4.00 -9.32 0.34
CA LEU A 209 -3.85 -9.93 -0.99
C LEU A 209 -4.81 -11.08 -1.28
N ILE A 210 -5.15 -11.90 -0.27
CA ILE A 210 -6.09 -13.02 -0.44
C ILE A 210 -7.46 -12.56 -0.99
N PRO A 211 -8.07 -11.47 -0.49
CA PRO A 211 -9.32 -10.98 -1.07
C PRO A 211 -9.13 -10.26 -2.41
N ALA A 212 -7.90 -9.87 -2.79
CA ALA A 212 -7.65 -9.07 -3.98
C ALA A 212 -7.74 -9.89 -5.28
N PHE A 213 -8.89 -9.84 -5.96
CA PHE A 213 -9.08 -10.47 -7.27
C PHE A 213 -8.30 -9.81 -8.42
N LEU A 214 -7.87 -8.56 -8.26
CA LEU A 214 -7.00 -7.87 -9.20
C LEU A 214 -5.74 -7.44 -8.46
N LEU A 215 -4.58 -7.89 -8.93
CA LEU A 215 -3.31 -7.58 -8.29
C LEU A 215 -2.78 -6.26 -8.85
N GLU A 216 -2.99 -5.18 -8.10
CA GLU A 216 -2.47 -3.85 -8.43
C GLU A 216 -1.21 -3.56 -7.60
N PHE A 217 -0.19 -2.95 -8.21
CA PHE A 217 1.08 -2.64 -7.53
C PHE A 217 0.90 -1.76 -6.28
N ARG A 218 -0.17 -0.96 -6.20
CA ARG A 218 -0.46 -0.10 -5.04
C ARG A 218 -0.70 -0.85 -3.73
N TYR A 219 -1.13 -2.12 -3.79
CA TYR A 219 -1.36 -2.93 -2.58
C TYR A 219 -0.06 -3.27 -1.86
N PHE A 220 1.06 -3.27 -2.58
CA PHE A 220 2.37 -3.60 -2.05
C PHE A 220 3.11 -2.39 -1.48
N ILE A 221 2.59 -1.16 -1.62
CA ILE A 221 3.29 0.06 -1.18
C ILE A 221 3.62 0.01 0.32
N ILE A 222 2.64 -0.25 1.18
CA ILE A 222 2.86 -0.27 2.64
C ILE A 222 3.78 -1.43 3.04
N PRO A 223 3.53 -2.69 2.63
CA PRO A 223 4.44 -3.80 2.88
C PRO A 223 5.87 -3.52 2.38
N PHE A 224 6.02 -3.02 1.16
CA PHE A 224 7.31 -2.68 0.56
C PHE A 224 8.02 -1.59 1.36
N ALA A 225 7.33 -0.51 1.72
CA ALA A 225 7.91 0.57 2.52
C ALA A 225 8.39 0.04 3.89
N LEU A 226 7.57 -0.74 4.60
CA LEU A 226 7.96 -1.32 5.88
C LEU A 226 9.18 -2.25 5.75
N TRP A 227 9.17 -3.16 4.78
CA TRP A 227 10.30 -4.06 4.52
C TRP A 227 11.57 -3.25 4.20
N ARG A 228 11.47 -2.29 3.26
CA ARG A 228 12.59 -1.44 2.84
C ARG A 228 13.17 -0.66 4.01
N LEU A 229 12.32 -0.04 4.83
CA LEU A 229 12.79 0.72 5.98
C LEU A 229 13.43 -0.16 7.07
N SER A 230 13.10 -1.44 7.12
CA SER A 230 13.62 -2.41 8.09
C SER A 230 14.98 -3.01 7.72
N LEU A 231 15.49 -2.77 6.51
CA LEU A 231 16.82 -3.25 6.11
C LEU A 231 17.92 -2.49 6.85
N ASP A 232 18.82 -3.26 7.48
CA ASP A 232 19.93 -2.77 8.30
C ASP A 232 20.99 -2.02 7.49
N LYS A 233 21.37 -2.55 6.33
CA LYS A 233 22.35 -1.93 5.42
C LYS A 233 21.75 -1.77 4.04
N GLN A 234 21.88 -0.57 3.48
CA GLN A 234 21.49 -0.31 2.10
C GLN A 234 22.67 0.31 1.37
N SER A 235 23.05 -0.27 0.23
CA SER A 235 24.10 0.29 -0.60
C SER A 235 23.64 1.62 -1.20
N THR A 236 24.36 2.70 -0.92
CA THR A 236 24.08 4.04 -1.45
C THR A 236 24.11 4.05 -2.99
N LYS A 237 25.01 3.27 -3.61
CA LYS A 237 25.07 3.11 -5.07
C LYS A 237 23.79 2.49 -5.63
N ALA A 238 23.27 1.45 -4.97
CA ALA A 238 22.04 0.79 -5.41
C ALA A 238 20.82 1.71 -5.27
N GLN A 239 20.73 2.46 -4.16
CA GLN A 239 19.67 3.45 -3.95
C GLN A 239 19.71 4.56 -5.00
N PHE A 240 20.91 5.03 -5.36
CA PHE A 240 21.05 6.07 -6.38
C PHE A 240 20.58 5.59 -7.76
N ILE A 241 20.97 4.37 -8.16
CA ILE A 241 20.50 3.75 -9.40
C ILE A 241 18.97 3.61 -9.38
N GLU A 242 18.39 3.15 -8.27
CA GLU A 242 16.93 3.03 -8.11
C GLU A 242 16.23 4.39 -8.26
N ILE A 243 16.74 5.45 -7.64
CA ILE A 243 16.23 6.81 -7.77
C ILE A 243 16.24 7.28 -9.23
N VAL A 244 17.34 7.02 -9.94
CA VAL A 244 17.46 7.38 -11.36
C VAL A 244 16.45 6.62 -12.22
N ILE A 245 16.31 5.30 -12.00
CA ILE A 245 15.33 4.47 -12.72
C ILE A 245 13.91 4.98 -12.46
N ASN A 246 13.56 5.21 -11.20
CA ASN A 246 12.25 5.72 -10.82
C ASN A 246 11.97 7.08 -11.47
N PHE A 247 12.95 7.98 -11.49
CA PHE A 247 12.82 9.28 -12.13
C PHE A 247 12.58 9.18 -13.64
N ILE A 248 13.30 8.29 -14.33
CA ILE A 248 13.08 8.02 -15.77
C ILE A 248 11.67 7.48 -16.02
N VAL A 249 11.18 6.57 -15.17
CA VAL A 249 9.83 6.00 -15.31
C VAL A 249 8.74 7.04 -15.02
N ILE A 250 8.99 8.03 -14.16
CA ILE A 250 8.02 9.11 -13.91
C ILE A 250 7.92 10.06 -15.11
N LEU A 251 9.01 10.28 -15.84
CA LEU A 251 9.07 11.20 -16.96
C LEU A 251 8.48 10.64 -18.27
N ASN A 252 8.41 9.32 -18.40
CA ASN A 252 7.85 8.60 -19.56
C ASN A 252 6.38 8.26 -19.34
#